data_AF-A0A2W7B7B8-F1
#
_entry.id   AF-A0A2W7B7B8-F1
#
_cell.length_a   1.000
_cell.length_b   1.000
_cell.length_c   1.000
_cell.angle_alpha   90.00
_cell.angle_beta   90.00
_cell.angle_gamma   90.00
#
_symmetry.space_group_name_H-M   'P 1'
#
loop_
_entity.id
_entity.type
_entity.pdbx_description
1 polymer ?
#
loop_
_entity_poly.entity_id
_entity_poly.type
_entity_poly.pdbx_seq_one_letter_code
_entity_poly.pdbx_strand_id
1 'polypeptide(L)'
;MTNALRFVLNPGPPEFAQPLDRWSDLVLRQEASLRSGFHLTIYRCPDSWAGSLQDLIASDALNSSGKDPFGPGLEIDNPTDQQQRRLVCKALIPSFNPASQWLEVYELEQPDSADSAVRRVDCLPLQEASNDTCWFYPTEDGRYLSWENQQTISCHPGHVFEQLDRGPNHCYDRAELRVLWSLMADQSNLTCVGLTYQHRRIDFPLLGSKPGTTATWTTFQVDSMSESPLRNLDSVVI
;
A
#
# COMPACT_ATOMS: atom_id res chain seq x y z
N MET A 1 -13.24 25.59 14.98
CA MET A 1 -13.87 24.63 14.06
C MET A 1 -12.73 23.78 13.52
N THR A 2 -12.78 22.47 13.73
CA THR A 2 -11.68 21.57 13.37
C THR A 2 -11.96 21.03 11.96
N ASN A 3 -11.49 21.74 10.94
CA ASN A 3 -11.66 21.31 9.56
C ASN A 3 -10.76 20.08 9.31
N ALA A 4 -11.37 18.97 8.87
CA ALA A 4 -10.64 17.76 8.53
C ALA A 4 -10.43 17.68 7.02
N LEU A 5 -9.18 17.40 6.61
CA LEU A 5 -8.87 17.15 5.20
C LEU A 5 -9.27 15.74 4.79
N ARG A 6 -9.75 15.62 3.56
CA ARG A 6 -10.07 14.37 2.88
C ARG A 6 -9.43 14.37 1.50
N PHE A 7 -8.87 13.23 1.13
CA PHE A 7 -8.11 13.03 -0.10
C PHE A 7 -8.87 12.04 -0.99
N VAL A 8 -9.30 12.49 -2.15
CA VAL A 8 -10.09 11.67 -3.08
C VAL A 8 -9.31 11.51 -4.38
N LEU A 9 -9.10 10.27 -4.81
CA LEU A 9 -8.50 9.99 -6.11
C LEU A 9 -9.54 10.10 -7.21
N ASN A 10 -9.07 10.42 -8.41
CA ASN A 10 -9.90 10.49 -9.61
C ASN A 10 -9.09 10.01 -10.83
N PRO A 11 -9.62 9.17 -11.73
CA PRO A 11 -8.91 8.70 -12.92
C PRO A 11 -8.68 9.77 -14.00
N GLY A 12 -9.19 11.00 -13.83
CA GLY A 12 -9.00 12.08 -14.80
C GLY A 12 -9.29 13.47 -14.23
N PRO A 13 -9.10 14.53 -15.04
CA PRO A 13 -9.30 15.90 -14.61
C PRO A 13 -10.75 16.13 -14.16
N PRO A 14 -10.98 16.68 -12.96
CA PRO A 14 -12.33 16.88 -12.44
C PRO A 14 -13.01 18.14 -12.99
N GLU A 15 -12.39 18.87 -13.92
CA GLU A 15 -13.03 20.00 -14.63
C GLU A 15 -14.28 19.57 -15.41
N PHE A 16 -14.42 18.27 -15.70
CA PHE A 16 -15.62 17.68 -16.32
C PHE A 16 -16.54 16.97 -15.32
N ALA A 17 -16.17 16.95 -14.04
CA ALA A 17 -16.94 16.30 -13.00
C ALA A 17 -17.90 17.28 -12.31
N GLN A 18 -19.09 16.80 -11.95
CA GLN A 18 -20.01 17.58 -11.11
C GLN A 18 -19.33 17.92 -9.77
N PRO A 19 -19.51 19.15 -9.27
CA PRO A 19 -19.07 19.52 -7.93
C PRO A 19 -19.69 18.57 -6.90
N LEU A 20 -18.86 18.17 -5.93
CA LEU A 20 -19.26 17.30 -4.83
C LEU A 20 -19.48 18.19 -3.62
N ASP A 21 -20.73 18.21 -3.12
CA ASP A 21 -21.14 19.11 -2.03
C ASP A 21 -21.38 18.34 -0.72
N ARG A 22 -21.42 16.99 -0.79
CA ARG A 22 -21.67 16.11 0.36
C ARG A 22 -20.62 15.03 0.50
N TRP A 23 -20.41 14.58 1.74
CA TRP A 23 -19.55 13.44 2.07
C TRP A 23 -19.89 12.16 1.28
N SER A 24 -21.18 11.84 1.12
CA SER A 24 -21.63 10.68 0.34
C SER A 24 -21.08 10.67 -1.09
N ASP A 25 -20.97 11.86 -1.69
CA ASP A 25 -20.52 12.01 -3.08
C ASP A 25 -19.01 11.78 -3.18
N LEU A 26 -18.24 12.18 -2.15
CA LEU A 26 -16.81 11.87 -2.04
C LEU A 26 -16.57 10.36 -1.92
N VAL A 27 -17.38 9.67 -1.12
CA VAL A 27 -17.28 8.21 -0.95
C VAL A 27 -17.53 7.50 -2.28
N LEU A 28 -18.62 7.82 -2.97
CA LEU A 28 -18.94 7.23 -4.27
C LEU A 28 -17.85 7.50 -5.31
N ARG A 29 -17.27 8.72 -5.31
CA ARG A 29 -16.15 9.06 -6.20
C ARG A 29 -14.90 8.23 -5.90
N GLN A 30 -14.55 8.08 -4.61
CA GLN A 30 -13.37 7.33 -4.21
C GLN A 30 -13.50 5.85 -4.59
N GLU A 31 -14.65 5.24 -4.29
CA GLU A 31 -14.94 3.85 -4.68
C GLU A 31 -14.87 3.65 -6.19
N ALA A 32 -15.22 4.68 -6.96
CA ALA A 32 -15.12 4.62 -8.41
C ALA A 32 -13.67 4.69 -8.93
N SER A 33 -12.76 5.28 -8.16
CA SER A 33 -11.43 5.69 -8.63
C SER A 33 -10.31 4.76 -8.16
N LEU A 34 -10.41 4.22 -6.93
CA LEU A 34 -9.42 3.31 -6.37
C LEU A 34 -10.02 1.91 -6.23
N ARG A 35 -9.96 1.14 -7.32
CA ARG A 35 -10.62 -0.18 -7.43
C ARG A 35 -9.67 -1.37 -7.40
N SER A 36 -8.37 -1.12 -7.47
CA SER A 36 -7.36 -2.18 -7.51
C SER A 36 -6.24 -1.92 -6.51
N GLY A 37 -5.62 -3.00 -6.09
CA GLY A 37 -4.40 -3.02 -5.30
C GLY A 37 -3.79 -4.40 -5.38
N PHE A 38 -2.75 -4.64 -4.60
CA PHE A 38 -2.21 -5.98 -4.41
C PHE A 38 -1.89 -6.21 -2.94
N HIS A 39 -2.07 -7.44 -2.51
CA HIS A 39 -1.61 -7.88 -1.20
C HIS A 39 -0.18 -8.38 -1.35
N LEU A 40 0.74 -7.84 -0.55
CA LEU A 40 2.11 -8.30 -0.44
C LEU A 40 2.29 -8.94 0.94
N THR A 41 2.80 -10.16 0.95
CA THR A 41 3.29 -10.81 2.17
C THR A 41 4.74 -11.21 1.95
N ILE A 42 5.62 -10.94 2.93
CA ILE A 42 7.03 -11.31 2.86
C ILE A 42 7.38 -12.13 4.09
N TYR A 43 7.97 -13.30 3.87
CA TYR A 43 8.54 -14.15 4.90
C TYR A 43 10.06 -14.22 4.77
N ARG A 44 10.77 -14.20 5.90
CA ARG A 44 12.17 -14.62 5.95
C ARG A 44 12.24 -16.14 5.84
N CYS A 45 13.07 -16.65 4.95
CA CYS A 45 13.30 -18.09 4.84
C CYS A 45 14.12 -18.59 6.03
N PRO A 46 13.93 -19.85 6.47
CA PRO A 46 14.82 -20.45 7.47
C PRO A 46 16.27 -20.48 6.98
N ASP A 47 17.24 -20.23 7.87
CA ASP A 47 18.67 -20.26 7.52
C ASP A 47 19.12 -21.64 7.03
N SER A 48 18.44 -22.71 7.49
CA SER A 48 18.66 -24.10 7.05
C SER A 48 18.06 -24.42 5.67
N TRP A 49 17.25 -23.51 5.10
CA TRP A 49 16.57 -23.77 3.83
C TRP A 49 17.44 -23.35 2.65
N ALA A 50 18.02 -24.36 1.98
CA ALA A 50 18.78 -24.20 0.74
C ALA A 50 17.97 -24.56 -0.53
N GLY A 51 16.65 -24.80 -0.41
CA GLY A 51 15.80 -25.28 -1.51
C GLY A 51 15.43 -24.21 -2.54
N SER A 52 14.50 -24.57 -3.43
CA SER A 52 13.95 -23.76 -4.51
C SER A 52 12.42 -23.63 -4.41
N LEU A 53 11.83 -22.74 -5.22
CA LEU A 53 10.36 -22.70 -5.34
C LEU A 53 9.80 -24.02 -5.86
N GLN A 54 10.51 -24.71 -6.76
CA GLN A 54 10.10 -26.01 -7.29
C GLN A 54 9.99 -27.08 -6.21
N ASP A 55 10.89 -27.08 -5.22
CA ASP A 55 10.81 -28.01 -4.09
C ASP A 55 9.55 -27.75 -3.25
N LEU A 56 9.21 -26.46 -3.04
CA LEU A 56 8.01 -26.07 -2.31
C LEU A 56 6.73 -26.43 -3.08
N ILE A 57 6.73 -26.29 -4.42
CA ILE A 57 5.63 -26.75 -5.29
C ILE A 57 5.48 -28.27 -5.22
N ALA A 58 6.58 -29.01 -5.34
CA ALA A 58 6.56 -30.48 -5.30
C ALA A 58 6.05 -31.01 -3.96
N SER A 59 6.24 -30.25 -2.87
CA SER A 59 5.71 -30.56 -1.54
C SER A 59 4.29 -30.02 -1.26
N ASP A 60 3.63 -29.40 -2.24
CA ASP A 60 2.31 -28.75 -2.11
C ASP A 60 2.27 -27.67 -0.99
N ALA A 61 3.41 -27.04 -0.71
CA ALA A 61 3.55 -26.04 0.35
C ALA A 61 3.13 -24.63 -0.11
N LEU A 62 3.39 -24.30 -1.39
CA LEU A 62 2.96 -23.02 -1.97
C LEU A 62 1.48 -23.08 -2.33
N ASN A 63 0.76 -22.01 -2.02
CA ASN A 63 -0.67 -21.93 -2.28
C ASN A 63 -1.10 -20.50 -2.61
N SER A 64 -2.30 -20.35 -3.17
CA SER A 64 -2.88 -19.05 -3.51
C SER A 64 -3.35 -18.24 -2.30
N SER A 65 -3.29 -18.78 -1.08
CA SER A 65 -3.73 -18.07 0.14
C SER A 65 -2.63 -17.24 0.82
N GLY A 66 -1.38 -17.36 0.36
CA GLY A 66 -0.25 -16.60 0.92
C GLY A 66 0.21 -17.06 2.31
N LYS A 67 -0.19 -18.26 2.73
CA LYS A 67 0.25 -18.84 4.01
C LYS A 67 1.73 -19.20 3.95
N ASP A 68 2.42 -19.06 5.08
CA ASP A 68 3.83 -19.44 5.25
C ASP A 68 4.05 -20.90 4.83
N PRO A 69 4.82 -21.16 3.76
CA PRO A 69 5.01 -22.51 3.24
C PRO A 69 5.96 -23.36 4.08
N PHE A 70 6.71 -22.76 5.01
CA PHE A 70 7.60 -23.51 5.89
C PHE A 70 6.86 -24.08 7.12
N GLY A 71 5.59 -23.71 7.32
CA GLY A 71 4.76 -24.15 8.44
C GLY A 71 5.38 -23.86 9.82
N PRO A 72 4.80 -24.36 10.92
CA PRO A 72 5.38 -24.27 12.25
C PRO A 72 6.55 -25.25 12.50
N GLY A 73 7.08 -25.92 11.46
CA GLY A 73 7.87 -27.15 11.55
C GLY A 73 9.33 -27.04 11.98
N LEU A 74 9.72 -26.06 12.80
CA LEU A 74 10.97 -26.15 13.56
C LEU A 74 10.59 -26.58 14.98
N GLU A 75 11.19 -27.65 15.51
CA GLU A 75 10.96 -28.14 16.88
C GLU A 75 11.26 -27.02 17.89
N ILE A 76 10.24 -26.28 18.31
CA ILE A 76 10.31 -25.28 19.38
C ILE A 76 8.98 -25.24 20.11
N ASP A 77 9.06 -25.03 21.43
CA ASP A 77 7.98 -25.14 22.43
C ASP A 77 6.71 -24.29 22.17
N ASN A 78 6.69 -23.37 21.18
CA ASN A 78 5.50 -22.61 20.79
C ASN A 78 5.47 -22.21 19.28
N PRO A 79 4.63 -22.84 18.45
CA PRO A 79 4.60 -22.66 16.99
C PRO A 79 4.07 -21.30 16.50
N THR A 80 3.27 -20.59 17.29
CA THR A 80 2.70 -19.27 16.96
C THR A 80 3.72 -18.14 16.96
N ASP A 81 4.77 -18.23 17.79
CA ASP A 81 5.80 -17.19 17.92
C ASP A 81 6.75 -17.15 16.72
N GLN A 82 6.99 -18.28 16.06
CA GLN A 82 7.93 -18.34 14.92
C GLN A 82 7.33 -17.89 13.60
N GLN A 83 6.07 -18.20 13.31
CA GLN A 83 5.38 -17.64 12.14
C GLN A 83 5.34 -16.11 12.21
N GLN A 84 5.17 -15.55 13.42
CA GLN A 84 5.26 -14.10 13.64
C GLN A 84 6.71 -13.57 13.51
N ARG A 85 7.73 -14.33 13.90
CA ARG A 85 9.14 -13.92 13.72
C ARG A 85 9.62 -13.92 12.27
N ARG A 86 9.07 -14.80 11.42
CA ARG A 86 9.44 -14.86 9.99
C ARG A 86 8.61 -13.92 9.12
N LEU A 87 7.39 -13.56 9.53
CA LEU A 87 6.58 -12.59 8.80
C LEU A 87 7.22 -11.20 8.90
N VAL A 88 7.77 -10.70 7.79
CA VAL A 88 8.42 -9.39 7.72
C VAL A 88 7.44 -8.32 7.28
N CYS A 89 6.57 -8.64 6.33
CA CYS A 89 5.61 -7.70 5.78
C CYS A 89 4.28 -8.40 5.51
N LYS A 90 3.18 -7.70 5.81
CA LYS A 90 1.83 -8.04 5.36
C LYS A 90 1.06 -6.75 5.11
N ALA A 91 0.90 -6.39 3.85
CA ALA A 91 0.32 -5.12 3.47
C ALA A 91 -0.60 -5.26 2.26
N LEU A 92 -1.71 -4.53 2.29
CA LEU A 92 -2.49 -4.23 1.09
C LEU A 92 -2.03 -2.88 0.55
N ILE A 93 -1.61 -2.86 -0.70
CA ILE A 93 -1.09 -1.66 -1.37
C ILE A 93 -2.07 -1.29 -2.48
N PRO A 94 -2.81 -0.18 -2.34
CA PRO A 94 -3.66 0.30 -3.41
C PRO A 94 -2.84 0.67 -4.65
N SER A 95 -3.39 0.42 -5.84
CA SER A 95 -2.73 0.76 -7.11
C SER A 95 -2.85 2.26 -7.38
N PHE A 96 -1.91 3.03 -6.86
CA PHE A 96 -1.74 4.43 -7.25
C PHE A 96 -1.03 4.49 -8.59
N ASN A 97 -1.54 5.32 -9.51
CA ASN A 97 -0.92 5.60 -10.79
C ASN A 97 -0.71 7.12 -10.92
N PRO A 98 0.43 7.65 -10.45
CA PRO A 98 0.71 9.08 -10.50
C PRO A 98 0.63 9.70 -11.91
N ALA A 99 0.90 8.91 -12.96
CA ALA A 99 0.90 9.40 -14.34
C ALA A 99 -0.50 9.64 -14.93
N SER A 100 -1.54 9.04 -14.35
CA SER A 100 -2.92 9.17 -14.87
C SER A 100 -3.94 9.62 -13.83
N GLN A 101 -3.66 9.46 -12.54
CA GLN A 101 -4.58 9.84 -11.47
C GLN A 101 -4.44 11.30 -11.08
N TRP A 102 -5.56 11.84 -10.63
CA TRP A 102 -5.69 13.15 -10.00
C TRP A 102 -6.02 12.97 -8.52
N LEU A 103 -5.63 13.95 -7.73
CA LEU A 103 -5.98 14.06 -6.33
C LEU A 103 -6.83 15.29 -6.11
N GLU A 104 -7.99 15.10 -5.51
CA GLU A 104 -8.87 16.16 -5.05
C GLU A 104 -8.80 16.22 -3.53
N VAL A 105 -8.61 17.43 -2.98
CA VAL A 105 -8.52 17.64 -1.54
C VAL A 105 -9.74 18.43 -1.09
N TYR A 106 -10.41 17.92 -0.07
CA TYR A 106 -11.63 18.50 0.49
C TYR A 106 -11.43 18.82 1.96
N GLU A 107 -12.04 19.91 2.41
CA GLU A 107 -12.27 20.19 3.83
C GLU A 107 -13.70 19.80 4.20
N LEU A 108 -13.83 19.09 5.32
CA LEU A 108 -15.11 18.82 5.98
C LEU A 108 -15.39 19.91 7.01
N GLU A 109 -16.60 20.46 6.99
CA GLU A 109 -17.08 21.35 8.05
C GLU A 109 -17.33 20.59 9.37
N GLN A 110 -17.79 19.33 9.29
CA GLN A 110 -18.11 18.47 10.42
C GLN A 110 -17.60 17.03 10.18
N PRO A 111 -16.39 16.67 10.64
CA PRO A 111 -15.75 15.40 10.28
C PRO A 111 -16.52 14.12 10.62
N ASP A 112 -17.42 14.17 11.60
CA ASP A 112 -18.16 13.01 12.11
C ASP A 112 -19.62 12.94 11.59
N SER A 113 -20.01 13.84 10.68
CA SER A 113 -21.37 13.88 10.12
C SER A 113 -21.40 13.31 8.70
N ALA A 114 -22.29 12.35 8.46
CA ALA A 114 -22.54 11.80 7.12
C ALA A 114 -23.11 12.84 6.14
N ASP A 115 -23.73 13.90 6.66
CA ASP A 115 -24.27 15.03 5.90
C ASP A 115 -23.35 16.26 5.95
N SER A 116 -22.09 16.09 6.36
CA SER A 116 -21.14 17.21 6.36
C SER A 116 -21.04 17.80 4.96
N ALA A 117 -21.26 19.12 4.89
CA ALA A 117 -20.85 19.89 3.73
C ALA A 117 -19.35 19.71 3.53
N VAL A 118 -18.95 19.63 2.26
CA VAL A 118 -17.55 19.53 1.84
C VAL A 118 -17.21 20.72 0.96
N ARG A 119 -15.98 21.21 1.11
CA ARG A 119 -15.42 22.26 0.28
C ARG A 119 -14.15 21.77 -0.36
N ARG A 120 -14.10 21.74 -1.70
CA ARG A 120 -12.84 21.44 -2.40
C ARG A 120 -11.84 22.57 -2.16
N VAL A 121 -10.65 22.21 -1.69
CA VAL A 121 -9.55 23.14 -1.43
C VAL A 121 -8.43 23.03 -2.44
N ASP A 122 -8.25 21.86 -3.04
CA ASP A 122 -7.27 21.67 -4.09
C ASP A 122 -7.68 20.55 -5.07
N CYS A 123 -7.09 20.60 -6.25
CA CYS A 123 -7.18 19.61 -7.28
C CYS A 123 -5.90 19.65 -8.12
N LEU A 124 -5.23 18.50 -8.24
CA LEU A 124 -4.00 18.39 -9.01
C LEU A 124 -3.81 17.01 -9.65
N PRO A 125 -3.09 16.92 -10.78
CA PRO A 125 -2.51 15.66 -11.24
C PRO A 125 -1.57 15.12 -10.17
N LEU A 126 -1.64 13.81 -9.91
CA LEU A 126 -0.83 13.21 -8.85
C LEU A 126 0.68 13.24 -9.16
N GLN A 127 1.05 13.23 -10.44
CA GLN A 127 2.43 13.44 -10.91
C GLN A 127 3.04 14.81 -10.56
N GLU A 128 2.23 15.81 -10.21
CA GLU A 128 2.73 17.13 -9.78
C GLU A 128 3.12 17.17 -8.30
N ALA A 129 2.69 16.19 -7.51
CA ALA A 129 3.12 16.07 -6.13
C ALA A 129 4.61 15.68 -6.06
N SER A 130 5.31 16.20 -5.05
CA SER A 130 6.72 15.90 -4.86
C SER A 130 6.94 14.42 -4.48
N ASN A 131 8.12 13.87 -4.71
CA ASN A 131 8.41 12.47 -4.40
C ASN A 131 9.09 12.32 -3.04
N ASP A 132 8.71 11.27 -2.31
CA ASP A 132 9.42 10.70 -1.17
C ASP A 132 9.72 9.22 -1.44
N THR A 133 10.70 8.67 -0.73
CA THR A 133 11.09 7.27 -0.87
C THR A 133 11.04 6.56 0.47
N CYS A 134 10.70 5.27 0.47
CA CYS A 134 10.76 4.43 1.65
C CYS A 134 11.26 3.03 1.32
N TRP A 135 11.84 2.39 2.33
CA TRP A 135 12.11 0.95 2.31
C TRP A 135 10.81 0.20 2.59
N PHE A 136 10.30 -0.49 1.57
CA PHE A 136 9.14 -1.38 1.70
C PHE A 136 9.54 -2.86 1.81
N TYR A 137 10.78 -3.16 1.41
CA TYR A 137 11.39 -4.49 1.45
C TYR A 137 12.34 -4.61 2.65
N PRO A 138 12.63 -5.84 3.11
CA PRO A 138 13.61 -6.08 4.16
C PRO A 138 14.98 -5.48 3.80
N THR A 139 15.65 -4.88 4.78
CA THR A 139 17.01 -4.33 4.64
C THR A 139 18.08 -5.22 5.27
N GLU A 140 17.68 -6.25 6.03
CA GLU A 140 18.59 -7.21 6.63
C GLU A 140 19.01 -8.27 5.63
N ASP A 141 20.30 -8.63 5.65
CA ASP A 141 20.84 -9.70 4.81
C ASP A 141 20.12 -11.02 5.09
N GLY A 142 19.81 -11.74 4.01
CA GLY A 142 19.12 -13.02 4.10
C GLY A 142 18.33 -13.38 2.86
N ARG A 143 17.70 -14.56 2.92
CA ARG A 143 16.80 -15.04 1.87
C ARG A 143 15.36 -14.87 2.31
N TYR A 144 14.53 -14.44 1.38
CA TYR A 144 13.13 -14.11 1.61
C TYR A 144 12.25 -14.72 0.54
N LEU A 145 10.98 -14.84 0.88
CA LEU A 145 9.92 -15.30 0.02
C LEU A 145 8.78 -14.29 0.08
N SER A 146 8.46 -13.67 -1.06
CA SER A 146 7.27 -12.85 -1.21
C SER A 146 6.13 -13.60 -1.86
N TRP A 147 4.92 -13.24 -1.45
CA TRP A 147 3.67 -13.63 -2.06
C TRP A 147 2.91 -12.36 -2.45
N GLU A 148 2.48 -12.31 -3.70
CA GLU A 148 1.69 -11.21 -4.25
C GLU A 148 0.39 -11.73 -4.85
N ASN A 149 -0.73 -11.08 -4.54
CA ASN A 149 -2.01 -11.37 -5.16
C ASN A 149 -2.73 -10.07 -5.48
N GLN A 150 -3.12 -9.91 -6.74
CA GLN A 150 -3.90 -8.77 -7.19
C GLN A 150 -5.27 -8.78 -6.50
N GLN A 151 -5.74 -7.61 -6.09
CA GLN A 151 -6.98 -7.43 -5.34
C GLN A 151 -7.87 -6.45 -6.06
N THR A 152 -9.17 -6.76 -6.14
CA THR A 152 -10.18 -5.72 -6.31
C THR A 152 -10.47 -5.14 -4.93
N ILE A 153 -10.39 -3.83 -4.78
CA ILE A 153 -10.57 -3.14 -3.49
C ILE A 153 -11.62 -2.04 -3.60
N SER A 154 -12.13 -1.63 -2.45
CA SER A 154 -12.97 -0.44 -2.28
C SER A 154 -12.51 0.27 -1.01
N CYS A 155 -12.36 1.58 -1.08
CA CYS A 155 -11.81 2.40 0.01
C CYS A 155 -12.65 3.65 0.23
N HIS A 156 -12.66 4.13 1.47
CA HIS A 156 -13.14 5.47 1.78
C HIS A 156 -12.12 6.55 1.38
N PRO A 157 -12.57 7.83 1.25
CA PRO A 157 -11.67 8.96 1.07
C PRO A 157 -10.53 8.95 2.09
N GLY A 158 -9.34 9.29 1.62
CA GLY A 158 -8.13 9.25 2.42
C GLY A 158 -8.12 10.31 3.51
N HIS A 159 -7.43 10.03 4.61
CA HIS A 159 -7.25 10.96 5.72
C HIS A 159 -5.90 10.73 6.42
N VAL A 160 -5.48 11.69 7.24
CA VAL A 160 -4.29 11.54 8.10
C VAL A 160 -4.77 11.19 9.52
N PHE A 161 -4.25 10.10 10.09
CA PHE A 161 -4.73 9.51 11.35
C PHE A 161 -4.60 10.43 12.58
N GLU A 162 -3.56 11.25 12.65
CA GLU A 162 -3.45 12.26 13.69
C GLU A 162 -4.08 13.55 13.19
N GLN A 163 -5.32 13.80 13.61
CA GLN A 163 -5.82 15.16 13.68
C GLN A 163 -4.91 15.89 14.68
N LEU A 164 -3.91 16.61 14.17
CA LEU A 164 -3.29 17.68 14.94
C LEU A 164 -4.43 18.52 15.53
N ASP A 165 -4.26 19.02 16.76
CA ASP A 165 -5.02 20.17 17.24
C ASP A 165 -4.73 21.31 16.27
N ARG A 166 -5.52 21.34 15.19
CA ARG A 166 -5.40 22.31 14.12
C ARG A 166 -5.93 23.58 14.73
N GLY A 167 -5.00 24.41 15.21
CA GLY A 167 -5.30 25.78 15.57
C GLY A 167 -6.08 26.47 14.43
N PRO A 168 -6.77 27.58 14.71
CA PRO A 168 -7.77 28.17 13.83
C PRO A 168 -7.29 28.57 12.42
N ASN A 169 -5.99 28.48 12.11
CA ASN A 169 -5.36 28.93 10.86
C ASN A 169 -4.67 27.81 10.07
N HIS A 170 -4.96 26.53 10.33
CA HIS A 170 -4.37 25.47 9.53
C HIS A 170 -5.00 25.44 8.13
N CYS A 171 -4.32 26.03 7.15
CA CYS A 171 -4.67 25.99 5.74
C CYS A 171 -3.96 24.81 5.08
N TYR A 172 -4.63 24.13 4.16
CA TYR A 172 -3.97 23.16 3.29
C TYR A 172 -2.81 23.82 2.53
N ASP A 173 -1.70 23.09 2.40
CA ASP A 173 -0.50 23.49 1.66
C ASP A 173 -0.07 22.32 0.77
N ARG A 174 -0.12 22.52 -0.55
CA ARG A 174 0.24 21.52 -1.55
C ARG A 174 1.71 21.08 -1.43
N ALA A 175 2.61 21.95 -0.95
CA ALA A 175 4.04 21.63 -0.82
C ALA A 175 4.33 20.49 0.17
N GLU A 176 3.38 20.23 1.07
CA GLU A 176 3.43 19.17 2.08
C GLU A 176 2.95 17.81 1.54
N LEU A 177 2.39 17.75 0.34
CA LEU A 177 1.92 16.52 -0.30
C LEU A 177 3.05 15.82 -1.04
N ARG A 178 3.19 14.50 -0.80
CA ARG A 178 4.20 13.67 -1.46
C ARG A 178 3.63 12.36 -1.99
N VAL A 179 4.14 11.91 -3.12
CA VAL A 179 3.99 10.53 -3.61
C VAL A 179 5.09 9.67 -2.98
N LEU A 180 4.68 8.59 -2.32
CA LEU A 180 5.60 7.69 -1.63
C LEU A 180 5.96 6.51 -2.54
N TRP A 181 7.23 6.45 -2.92
CA TRP A 181 7.77 5.38 -3.76
C TRP A 181 8.51 4.36 -2.91
N SER A 182 8.18 3.08 -3.10
CA SER A 182 8.99 2.00 -2.59
C SER A 182 10.28 1.92 -3.38
N LEU A 183 11.41 2.02 -2.69
CA LEU A 183 12.69 1.59 -3.22
C LEU A 183 12.69 0.06 -3.29
N MET A 184 12.36 -0.48 -4.46
CA MET A 184 12.78 -1.84 -4.81
C MET A 184 14.24 -1.79 -5.26
N ALA A 185 14.99 -2.88 -5.12
CA ALA A 185 16.40 -2.86 -5.51
C ALA A 185 16.63 -2.83 -7.02
N ASP A 186 15.65 -3.16 -7.84
CA ASP A 186 15.69 -2.85 -9.26
C ASP A 186 15.07 -1.47 -9.50
N GLN A 187 15.92 -0.45 -9.73
CA GLN A 187 15.46 0.92 -10.01
C GLN A 187 14.54 1.03 -11.25
N SER A 188 14.37 -0.06 -12.01
CA SER A 188 13.43 -0.18 -13.13
C SER A 188 11.95 -0.20 -12.72
N ASN A 189 11.60 -0.54 -11.48
CA ASN A 189 10.21 -0.77 -11.06
C ASN A 189 9.85 -0.08 -9.73
N LEU A 190 10.06 1.23 -9.64
CA LEU A 190 9.52 2.02 -8.51
C LEU A 190 8.01 1.83 -8.44
N THR A 191 7.52 1.29 -7.33
CA THR A 191 6.09 1.11 -7.08
C THR A 191 5.62 2.23 -6.16
N CYS A 192 4.58 2.96 -6.57
CA CYS A 192 3.92 3.91 -5.68
C CYS A 192 3.16 3.13 -4.61
N VAL A 193 3.57 3.28 -3.36
CA VAL A 193 3.02 2.52 -2.21
C VAL A 193 2.11 3.36 -1.32
N GLY A 194 2.00 4.66 -1.60
CA GLY A 194 1.11 5.53 -0.86
C GLY A 194 1.33 7.00 -1.16
N LEU A 195 0.63 7.83 -0.39
CA LEU A 195 0.76 9.27 -0.38
C LEU A 195 1.05 9.72 1.04
N THR A 196 1.77 10.84 1.19
CA THR A 196 1.96 11.49 2.48
C THR A 196 1.53 12.95 2.41
N TYR A 197 1.11 13.47 3.55
CA TYR A 197 0.84 14.88 3.77
C TYR A 197 1.45 15.28 5.10
N GLN A 198 2.31 16.30 5.12
CA GLN A 198 3.06 16.72 6.31
C GLN A 198 3.86 15.56 6.93
N HIS A 199 4.56 14.80 6.08
CA HIS A 199 5.34 13.61 6.45
C HIS A 199 4.54 12.48 7.10
N ARG A 200 3.20 12.51 7.00
CA ARG A 200 2.31 11.49 7.55
C ARG A 200 1.60 10.77 6.42
N ARG A 201 1.49 9.45 6.52
CA ARG A 201 0.78 8.65 5.52
C ARG A 201 -0.69 9.06 5.47
N ILE A 202 -1.19 9.26 4.25
CA ILE A 202 -2.62 9.33 3.99
C ILE A 202 -3.14 7.89 3.98
N ASP A 203 -4.00 7.57 4.93
CA ASP A 203 -4.68 6.29 5.01
C ASP A 203 -5.99 6.33 4.21
N PHE A 204 -6.22 5.30 3.41
CA PHE A 204 -7.45 5.08 2.64
C PHE A 204 -8.19 3.88 3.23
N PRO A 205 -9.12 4.08 4.17
CA PRO A 205 -9.72 2.98 4.92
C PRO A 205 -10.38 1.97 3.98
N LEU A 206 -10.02 0.70 4.14
CA LEU A 206 -10.57 -0.38 3.32
C LEU A 206 -12.02 -0.67 3.71
N LEU A 207 -12.91 -0.64 2.72
CA LEU A 207 -14.31 -1.05 2.86
C LEU A 207 -14.48 -2.54 2.56
N GLY A 208 -13.73 -3.03 1.58
CA GLY A 208 -13.74 -4.42 1.19
C GLY A 208 -12.66 -4.74 0.16
N SER A 209 -12.24 -5.99 0.15
CA SER A 209 -11.27 -6.53 -0.81
C SER A 209 -11.70 -7.91 -1.29
N LYS A 210 -11.46 -8.19 -2.56
CA LYS A 210 -11.63 -9.51 -3.16
C LYS A 210 -10.31 -9.96 -3.80
N PRO A 211 -9.77 -11.13 -3.41
CA PRO A 211 -8.56 -11.66 -4.00
C PRO A 211 -8.76 -12.06 -5.45
N GLY A 212 -7.73 -11.86 -6.25
CA GLY A 212 -7.61 -12.38 -7.60
C GLY A 212 -7.45 -13.90 -7.58
N THR A 213 -7.63 -14.52 -8.75
CA THR A 213 -7.58 -15.97 -8.90
C THR A 213 -6.17 -16.54 -8.90
N THR A 214 -5.16 -15.72 -9.16
CA THR A 214 -3.76 -16.12 -9.25
C THR A 214 -2.90 -15.37 -8.24
N ALA A 215 -1.84 -16.00 -7.78
CA ALA A 215 -0.82 -15.40 -6.94
C ALA A 215 0.57 -15.65 -7.50
N THR A 216 1.47 -14.69 -7.27
CA THR A 216 2.88 -14.82 -7.61
C THR A 216 3.67 -15.07 -6.34
N TRP A 217 4.47 -16.14 -6.31
CA TRP A 217 5.48 -16.36 -5.30
C TRP A 217 6.85 -16.04 -5.88
N THR A 218 7.64 -15.23 -5.17
CA THR A 218 8.99 -14.84 -5.61
C THR A 218 9.98 -15.07 -4.48
N THR A 219 11.07 -15.78 -4.78
CA THR A 219 12.21 -15.86 -3.86
C THR A 219 13.22 -14.78 -4.22
N PHE A 220 13.73 -14.10 -3.21
CA PHE A 220 14.76 -13.09 -3.39
C PHE A 220 15.77 -13.14 -2.25
N GLN A 221 16.93 -12.55 -2.48
CA GLN A 221 18.00 -12.41 -1.50
C GLN A 221 18.31 -10.95 -1.30
N VAL A 222 18.55 -10.56 -0.04
CA VAL A 222 19.10 -9.26 0.35
C VAL A 222 20.55 -9.46 0.77
N ASP A 223 21.44 -8.64 0.23
CA ASP A 223 22.87 -8.56 0.55
C ASP A 223 23.29 -7.08 0.51
N SER A 224 23.31 -6.44 1.66
CA SER A 224 23.62 -5.01 1.84
C SER A 224 25.02 -4.62 1.36
N MET A 225 25.92 -5.58 1.18
CA MET A 225 27.30 -5.35 0.73
C MET A 225 27.47 -5.55 -0.79
N SER A 226 26.43 -6.01 -1.49
CA SER A 226 26.39 -6.22 -2.93
C SER A 226 26.11 -4.92 -3.71
N GLU A 227 26.61 -4.83 -4.95
CA GLU A 227 26.24 -3.76 -5.90
C GLU A 227 24.73 -3.75 -6.21
N SER A 228 24.08 -4.91 -6.11
CA SER A 228 22.63 -5.06 -6.22
C SER A 228 22.10 -5.61 -4.89
N PRO A 229 21.69 -4.75 -3.94
CA PRO A 229 21.37 -5.17 -2.58
C PRO A 229 20.18 -6.10 -2.44
N LEU A 230 19.28 -6.14 -3.43
CA LEU A 230 18.29 -7.20 -3.55
C LEU A 230 18.36 -7.85 -4.93
N ARG A 231 18.22 -9.17 -4.94
CA ARG A 231 18.29 -10.01 -6.13
C ARG A 231 17.13 -11.00 -6.14
N ASN A 232 16.28 -10.89 -7.14
CA ASN A 232 15.27 -11.92 -7.43
C ASN A 232 15.98 -13.20 -7.90
N LEU A 233 15.63 -14.32 -7.28
CA LEU A 233 16.23 -15.62 -7.55
C LEU A 233 15.33 -16.45 -8.48
N ASP A 234 14.04 -16.51 -8.17
CA ASP A 234 13.04 -17.28 -8.91
C ASP A 234 11.62 -16.76 -8.64
N SER A 235 10.69 -16.98 -9.58
CA SER A 235 9.29 -16.60 -9.44
C SER A 235 8.35 -17.60 -10.12
N VAL A 236 7.20 -17.86 -9.50
CA VAL A 236 6.17 -18.76 -10.02
C VAL A 236 4.77 -18.19 -9.81
N VAL A 237 3.87 -18.44 -10.75
CA VAL A 237 2.44 -18.10 -10.63
C VAL A 237 1.66 -19.36 -10.27
N ILE A 238 0.80 -19.27 -9.26
CA ILE A 238 -0.10 -20.33 -8.78
C ILE A 238 -1.56 -19.86 -8.90
#